data_AF-K3XN13-F1
#
_entry.id   AF-K3XN13-F1
#
_cell.length_a   1.000
_cell.length_b   1.000
_cell.length_c   1.000
_cell.angle_alpha   90.00
_cell.angle_beta   90.00
_cell.angle_gamma   90.00
#
_symmetry.space_group_name_H-M   'P 1'
#
loop_
_entity.id
_entity.type
_entity.pdbx_description
1 polymer ?
#
loop_
_entity_poly.entity_id
_entity_poly.type
_entity_poly.pdbx_seq_one_letter_code
_entity_poly.pdbx_strand_id
1 'polypeptide(L)'
;MLAKPQTFMNASGESVGQLVSYFKIPLNQVVVMYDDLDLPFAKLRLLPKGGHGGHNGMRSIINHLKQSRDFPRLRIGIGRPPGKMDPANFVLRPFTKREQEELDFAFHRGLEAVRIMVLEGFNKSATYVNTTQSSEMLNR
;
A
#
# COMPACT_ATOMS: atom_id res chain seq x y z
N MET A 1 14.45 -5.24 5.93
CA MET A 1 14.94 -4.34 4.85
C MET A 1 13.80 -3.45 4.40
N LEU A 2 14.07 -2.19 4.08
CA LEU A 2 13.11 -1.27 3.45
C LEU A 2 13.67 -0.84 2.09
N ALA A 3 12.82 -0.67 1.09
CA ALA A 3 13.21 -0.21 -0.23
C ALA A 3 12.17 0.76 -0.80
N LYS A 4 12.66 1.83 -1.43
CA LYS A 4 11.85 2.78 -2.19
C LYS A 4 12.42 2.83 -3.63
N PRO A 5 11.79 2.13 -4.60
CA PRO A 5 12.23 2.18 -5.99
C PRO A 5 12.42 3.63 -6.48
N GLN A 6 13.51 3.88 -7.21
CA GLN A 6 13.83 5.18 -7.81
C GLN A 6 13.45 5.24 -9.31
N THR A 7 12.82 4.17 -9.82
CA THR A 7 12.28 4.09 -11.18
C THR A 7 10.97 4.87 -11.29
N PHE A 8 10.47 5.04 -12.52
CA PHE A 8 9.09 5.46 -12.72
C PHE A 8 8.10 4.45 -12.13
N MET A 9 6.90 4.91 -11.78
CA MET A 9 5.87 4.08 -11.14
C MET A 9 5.50 2.85 -11.99
N ASN A 10 5.43 2.98 -13.31
CA ASN A 10 5.18 1.85 -14.23
C ASN A 10 6.38 0.89 -14.38
N ALA A 11 7.54 1.23 -13.84
CA ALA A 11 8.78 0.45 -13.87
C ALA A 11 9.22 -0.03 -12.47
N SER A 12 8.41 0.17 -11.41
CA SER A 12 8.72 -0.25 -10.03
C SER A 12 9.13 -1.72 -9.90
N GLY A 13 8.62 -2.59 -10.76
CA GLY A 13 8.96 -4.01 -10.76
C GLY A 13 10.42 -4.30 -11.12
N GLU A 14 11.10 -3.44 -11.89
CA GLU A 14 12.51 -3.61 -12.24
C GLU A 14 13.38 -3.62 -10.97
N SER A 15 13.16 -2.65 -10.09
CA SER A 15 13.84 -2.57 -8.79
C SER A 15 13.43 -3.70 -7.86
N VAL A 16 12.13 -3.95 -7.70
CA VAL A 16 11.62 -4.95 -6.75
C VAL A 16 12.04 -6.37 -7.15
N GLY A 17 11.93 -6.71 -8.44
CA GLY A 17 12.32 -8.02 -8.97
C GLY A 17 13.81 -8.29 -8.78
N GLN A 18 14.67 -7.31 -9.05
CA GLN A 18 16.11 -7.42 -8.81
C GLN A 18 16.43 -7.63 -7.33
N LEU A 19 15.83 -6.86 -6.42
CA LEU A 19 16.03 -7.01 -4.98
C LEU A 19 15.62 -8.40 -4.49
N VAL A 20 14.42 -8.86 -4.86
CA VAL A 20 13.90 -10.17 -4.49
C VAL A 20 14.82 -11.29 -5.01
N SER A 21 15.27 -11.20 -6.26
CA SER A 21 16.15 -12.20 -6.87
C SER A 21 17.54 -12.22 -6.24
N TYR A 22 18.15 -11.05 -6.05
CA TYR A 22 19.51 -10.92 -5.52
C TYR A 22 19.61 -11.44 -4.08
N PHE A 23 18.68 -11.00 -3.23
CA PHE A 23 18.63 -11.41 -1.82
C PHE A 23 17.88 -12.73 -1.59
N LYS A 24 17.36 -13.36 -2.65
CA LYS A 24 16.60 -14.63 -2.60
C LYS A 24 15.43 -14.58 -1.60
N ILE A 25 14.70 -13.46 -1.58
CA ILE A 25 13.63 -13.20 -0.61
C ILE A 25 12.37 -14.01 -1.01
N PRO A 26 11.84 -14.86 -0.13
CA PRO A 26 10.54 -15.51 -0.36
C PRO A 26 9.41 -14.47 -0.51
N LEU A 27 8.49 -14.66 -1.46
CA LEU A 27 7.42 -13.68 -1.72
C LEU A 27 6.47 -13.46 -0.54
N ASN A 28 6.30 -14.46 0.32
CA ASN A 28 5.52 -14.31 1.56
C ASN A 28 6.20 -13.41 2.61
N GLN A 29 7.46 -13.02 2.40
CA GLN A 29 8.21 -12.03 3.18
C GLN A 29 8.31 -10.67 2.46
N VAL A 30 7.69 -10.51 1.29
CA VAL A 30 7.62 -9.25 0.55
C VAL A 30 6.28 -8.58 0.81
N VAL A 31 6.31 -7.35 1.34
CA VAL A 31 5.11 -6.54 1.56
C VAL A 31 5.21 -5.29 0.71
N VAL A 32 4.23 -5.06 -0.15
CA VAL A 32 4.17 -3.85 -0.98
C VAL A 32 3.15 -2.86 -0.40
N MET A 33 3.57 -1.61 -0.21
CA MET A 33 2.70 -0.53 0.27
C MET A 33 2.45 0.45 -0.87
N TYR A 34 1.20 0.78 -1.16
CA TYR A 34 0.84 1.63 -2.31
C TYR A 34 -0.50 2.34 -2.09
N ASP A 35 -0.70 3.44 -2.81
CA ASP A 35 -1.96 4.19 -2.83
C ASP A 35 -3.05 3.46 -3.61
N ASP A 36 -4.30 3.63 -3.20
CA ASP A 36 -5.43 2.91 -3.78
C ASP A 36 -6.67 3.79 -3.93
N LEU A 37 -7.11 3.92 -5.18
CA LEU A 37 -8.27 4.73 -5.56
C LEU A 37 -9.61 4.10 -5.11
N ASP A 38 -9.65 2.78 -4.91
CA ASP A 38 -10.88 2.07 -4.55
C ASP A 38 -11.11 2.02 -3.04
N LEU A 39 -10.15 2.51 -2.26
CA LEU A 39 -10.23 2.56 -0.81
C LEU A 39 -10.53 4.01 -0.37
N PRO A 40 -11.49 4.23 0.56
CA PRO A 40 -11.78 5.56 1.09
C PRO A 40 -10.52 6.27 1.59
N PHE A 41 -10.48 7.59 1.47
CA PHE A 41 -9.34 8.39 1.89
C PHE A 41 -8.89 8.06 3.33
N ALA A 42 -7.58 7.98 3.55
CA ALA A 42 -6.93 7.61 4.82
C ALA A 42 -7.27 6.22 5.38
N LYS A 43 -8.10 5.42 4.70
CA LYS A 43 -8.38 4.04 5.12
C LYS A 43 -7.22 3.14 4.73
N LEU A 44 -6.78 2.28 5.65
CA LEU A 44 -5.78 1.25 5.39
C LEU A 44 -6.45 -0.11 5.19
N ARG A 45 -5.86 -0.95 4.33
CA ARG A 45 -6.26 -2.36 4.20
C ARG A 45 -5.07 -3.24 3.93
N LEU A 46 -4.86 -4.25 4.77
CA LEU A 46 -3.81 -5.24 4.61
C LEU A 46 -4.38 -6.52 4.00
N LEU A 47 -3.82 -6.98 2.89
CA LEU A 47 -4.26 -8.19 2.17
C LEU A 47 -3.08 -9.15 1.95
N PRO A 48 -3.28 -10.47 2.05
CA PRO A 48 -2.21 -11.45 1.87
C PRO A 48 -1.81 -11.65 0.40
N LYS A 49 -2.71 -11.30 -0.53
CA LYS A 49 -2.55 -11.43 -1.98
C LYS A 49 -3.56 -10.56 -2.73
N GLY A 50 -3.40 -10.43 -4.04
CA GLY A 50 -4.35 -9.69 -4.89
C GLY A 50 -3.83 -9.36 -6.29
N GLY A 51 -4.71 -8.83 -7.12
CA GLY A 51 -4.34 -8.25 -8.42
C GLY A 51 -3.75 -6.85 -8.30
N HIS A 52 -3.44 -6.22 -9.43
CA HIS A 52 -2.92 -4.85 -9.46
C HIS A 52 -4.01 -3.77 -9.31
N GLY A 53 -5.29 -4.09 -9.51
CA GLY A 53 -6.40 -3.13 -9.32
C GLY A 53 -6.25 -1.84 -10.15
N GLY A 54 -5.76 -1.97 -11.39
CA GLY A 54 -5.43 -0.81 -12.23
C GLY A 54 -4.13 -0.07 -11.87
N HIS A 55 -3.53 -0.27 -10.69
CA HIS A 55 -2.32 0.43 -10.25
C HIS A 55 -1.08 0.02 -11.06
N ASN A 56 -0.42 0.99 -11.68
CA ASN A 56 0.70 0.76 -12.61
C ASN A 56 1.94 0.15 -11.94
N GLY A 57 2.28 0.58 -10.73
CA GLY A 57 3.40 -0.02 -9.98
C GLY A 57 3.14 -1.46 -9.57
N MET A 58 1.91 -1.78 -9.19
CA MET A 58 1.54 -3.15 -8.84
C MET A 58 1.54 -4.06 -10.07
N ARG A 59 1.10 -3.55 -11.23
CA ARG A 59 1.20 -4.26 -12.50
C ARG A 59 2.66 -4.57 -12.86
N SER A 60 3.53 -3.57 -12.72
CA SER A 60 4.97 -3.70 -12.96
C SER A 60 5.61 -4.74 -12.05
N ILE A 61 5.32 -4.68 -10.74
CA ILE A 61 5.84 -5.62 -9.74
C ILE A 61 5.39 -7.05 -10.02
N ILE A 62 4.08 -7.27 -10.26
CA ILE A 62 3.56 -8.62 -10.57
C ILE A 62 4.24 -9.20 -11.80
N ASN A 63 4.48 -8.39 -12.84
CA ASN A 63 5.18 -8.84 -14.05
C ASN A 63 6.61 -9.31 -13.74
N HIS A 64 7.35 -8.56 -12.92
CA HIS A 64 8.73 -8.88 -12.54
C HIS A 64 8.85 -9.99 -11.48
N LEU A 65 7.75 -10.31 -10.79
CA LEU A 65 7.65 -11.42 -9.85
C LEU A 65 7.02 -12.67 -10.49
N LYS A 66 7.28 -12.89 -11.79
CA LYS A 66 6.82 -14.07 -12.57
C LYS A 66 5.31 -14.26 -12.55
N GLN A 67 4.55 -13.17 -12.70
CA GLN A 67 3.08 -13.14 -12.63
C GLN A 67 2.49 -13.55 -11.26
N SER A 68 3.33 -13.71 -10.23
CA SER A 68 2.85 -14.03 -8.90
C SER A 68 2.03 -12.89 -8.33
N ARG A 69 0.93 -13.26 -7.68
CA ARG A 69 0.05 -12.37 -6.94
C ARG A 69 0.06 -12.67 -5.44
N ASP A 70 0.84 -13.68 -5.04
CA ASP A 70 0.86 -14.28 -3.71
C ASP A 70 1.93 -13.62 -2.84
N PHE A 71 1.75 -12.31 -2.63
CA PHE A 71 2.54 -11.53 -1.70
C PHE A 71 1.67 -10.49 -0.98
N PRO A 72 1.91 -10.27 0.33
CA PRO A 72 1.24 -9.27 1.14
C PRO A 72 1.27 -7.86 0.56
N ARG A 73 0.22 -7.09 0.81
CA ARG A 73 0.17 -5.67 0.45
C ARG A 73 -0.65 -4.83 1.41
N LEU A 74 -0.11 -3.66 1.75
CA LEU A 74 -0.80 -2.63 2.51
C LEU A 74 -1.30 -1.56 1.54
N ARG A 75 -2.63 -1.49 1.39
CA ARG A 75 -3.32 -0.51 0.55
C ARG A 75 -3.60 0.73 1.38
N ILE A 76 -3.27 1.89 0.84
CA ILE A 76 -3.46 3.19 1.47
C ILE A 76 -4.49 3.97 0.66
N GLY A 77 -5.66 4.20 1.23
CA GLY A 77 -6.77 4.80 0.49
C GLY A 77 -6.54 6.27 0.22
N ILE A 78 -6.65 6.63 -1.05
CA ILE A 78 -6.61 8.02 -1.52
C ILE A 78 -7.96 8.47 -2.10
N GLY A 79 -8.96 7.57 -2.11
CA GLY A 79 -10.27 7.83 -2.67
C GLY A 79 -10.26 7.97 -4.20
N ARG A 80 -11.42 8.29 -4.76
CA ARG A 80 -11.56 8.47 -6.22
C ARG A 80 -11.46 9.95 -6.61
N PRO A 81 -10.98 10.24 -7.83
CA PRO A 81 -11.01 11.59 -8.37
C PRO A 81 -12.43 12.19 -8.33
N PRO A 82 -12.59 13.46 -7.90
CA PRO A 82 -13.88 14.12 -7.92
C PRO A 82 -14.32 14.42 -9.37
N GLY A 83 -15.61 14.21 -9.64
CA GLY A 83 -16.21 14.54 -10.93
C GLY A 83 -15.61 13.75 -12.11
N LYS A 84 -15.15 14.47 -13.13
CA LYS A 84 -14.55 13.91 -14.37
C LYS A 84 -13.02 14.04 -14.42
N MET A 85 -12.37 14.25 -13.28
CA MET A 85 -10.91 14.38 -13.24
C MET A 85 -10.24 13.07 -13.67
N ASP A 86 -9.23 13.18 -14.53
CA ASP A 86 -8.43 12.04 -14.95
C ASP A 86 -7.69 11.40 -13.74
N PRO A 87 -7.75 10.07 -13.55
CA PRO A 87 -7.09 9.40 -12.44
C PRO A 87 -5.57 9.63 -12.37
N ALA A 88 -4.88 9.75 -13.51
CA ALA A 88 -3.43 9.98 -13.51
C ALA A 88 -3.11 11.40 -12.98
N ASN A 89 -3.92 12.39 -13.34
CA ASN A 89 -3.79 13.73 -12.77
C ASN A 89 -4.08 13.75 -11.26
N PHE A 90 -5.07 12.97 -10.81
CA PHE A 90 -5.43 12.89 -9.40
C PHE A 90 -4.32 12.31 -8.52
N VAL A 91 -3.65 11.24 -8.96
CA VAL A 91 -2.58 10.61 -8.17
C VAL A 91 -1.28 11.42 -8.17
N LEU A 92 -1.11 12.34 -9.11
CA LEU A 92 0.07 13.21 -9.21
C LEU A 92 -0.08 14.54 -8.47
N ARG A 93 -1.29 14.88 -8.01
CA ARG A 93 -1.51 16.14 -7.28
C ARG A 93 -0.95 16.05 -5.85
N PRO A 94 -0.47 17.17 -5.29
CA PRO A 94 -0.11 17.20 -3.88
C PRO A 94 -1.36 17.07 -2.99
N PHE A 95 -1.20 16.47 -1.82
CA PHE A 95 -2.23 16.51 -0.78
C PHE A 95 -2.36 17.92 -0.21
N THR A 96 -3.59 18.31 0.12
CA THR A 96 -3.86 19.51 0.92
C THR A 96 -3.37 19.30 2.36
N LYS A 97 -3.21 20.38 3.12
CA LYS A 97 -2.80 20.29 4.54
C LYS A 97 -3.72 19.39 5.37
N ARG A 98 -5.04 19.49 5.14
CA ARG A 98 -6.03 18.66 5.83
C ARG A 98 -5.92 17.18 5.43
N GLU A 99 -5.75 16.90 4.14
CA GLU A 99 -5.51 15.53 3.66
C GLU A 99 -4.22 14.95 4.25
N GLN A 100 -3.18 15.77 4.39
CA GLN A 100 -1.92 15.36 5.03
C GLN A 100 -2.12 15.03 6.52
N GLU A 101 -2.84 15.86 7.27
CA GLU A 101 -3.15 15.60 8.69
C GLU A 101 -3.91 14.27 8.86
N GLU A 102 -4.92 14.02 8.04
CA GLU A 102 -5.67 12.75 8.04
C GLU A 102 -4.79 11.55 7.64
N LEU A 103 -3.87 11.73 6.68
CA LEU A 103 -2.90 10.71 6.29
C LEU A 103 -1.85 10.44 7.38
N ASP A 104 -1.44 11.44 8.15
CA ASP A 104 -0.47 11.25 9.23
C ASP A 104 -1.03 10.29 10.30
N PHE A 105 -2.30 10.41 10.66
CA PHE A 105 -2.99 9.42 11.51
C PHE A 105 -3.01 8.02 10.88
N ALA A 106 -3.30 7.93 9.58
CA ALA A 106 -3.26 6.66 8.87
C ALA A 106 -1.84 6.07 8.87
N PHE A 107 -0.80 6.87 8.65
CA PHE A 107 0.59 6.43 8.64
C PHE A 107 1.08 5.98 10.01
N HIS A 108 0.66 6.62 11.10
CA HIS A 108 0.92 6.14 12.45
C HIS A 108 0.33 4.73 12.67
N ARG A 109 -0.90 4.50 12.20
CA ARG A 109 -1.52 3.17 12.25
C ARG A 109 -0.81 2.17 11.33
N GLY A 110 -0.37 2.62 10.15
CA GLY A 110 0.41 1.81 9.20
C GLY A 110 1.75 1.38 9.78
N LEU A 111 2.43 2.27 10.50
CA LEU A 111 3.68 1.96 11.21
C LEU A 111 3.46 0.86 12.25
N GLU A 112 2.42 0.98 13.07
CA GLU A 112 2.10 -0.04 14.07
C GLU A 112 1.71 -1.37 13.41
N ALA A 113 0.98 -1.34 12.30
CA ALA A 113 0.68 -2.53 11.53
C ALA A 113 1.94 -3.25 11.04
N VAL A 114 2.93 -2.51 10.54
CA VAL A 114 4.21 -3.07 10.09
C VAL A 114 4.99 -3.64 11.27
N ARG A 115 4.99 -2.95 12.42
CA ARG A 115 5.61 -3.45 13.66
C ARG A 115 4.99 -4.78 14.10
N ILE A 116 3.66 -4.85 14.21
CA ILE A 116 2.94 -6.08 14.57
C ILE A 116 3.23 -7.18 13.54
N MET A 117 3.27 -6.86 12.25
CA MET A 117 3.53 -7.85 11.21
C MET A 117 4.91 -8.49 11.36
N VAL A 118 5.93 -7.68 11.65
CA VAL A 118 7.31 -8.15 11.78
C VAL A 118 7.52 -8.93 13.09
N LEU A 119 6.92 -8.49 14.19
CA LEU A 119 7.13 -9.08 15.52
C LEU A 119 6.18 -10.25 15.83
N GLU A 120 4.96 -10.20 15.30
CA GLU A 120 3.85 -11.07 15.72
C GLU A 120 3.14 -11.77 14.54
N GLY A 121 3.49 -11.41 13.31
CA GLY A 121 3.03 -12.07 12.10
C GLY A 121 1.84 -11.39 11.39
N PHE A 122 1.63 -11.80 10.14
CA PHE A 122 0.67 -11.19 9.22
C PHE A 122 -0.76 -11.19 9.75
N ASN A 123 -1.24 -12.31 10.31
CA ASN A 123 -2.65 -12.43 10.72
C ASN A 123 -3.02 -11.43 11.82
N LYS A 124 -2.15 -11.24 12.82
CA LYS A 124 -2.40 -10.28 13.90
C LYS A 124 -2.41 -8.84 13.37
N SER A 125 -1.45 -8.52 12.49
CA SER A 125 -1.40 -7.22 11.80
C SER A 125 -2.65 -6.98 10.94
N ALA A 126 -3.09 -7.99 10.19
CA ALA A 126 -4.28 -7.90 9.35
C ALA A 126 -5.56 -7.67 10.18
N THR A 127 -5.71 -8.34 11.32
CA THR A 127 -6.81 -8.06 12.26
C THR A 127 -6.73 -6.62 12.77
N TYR A 128 -5.56 -6.16 13.19
CA TYR A 128 -5.36 -4.79 13.66
C TYR A 128 -5.73 -3.72 12.61
N VAL A 129 -5.29 -3.88 11.36
CA VAL A 129 -5.53 -2.91 10.27
C VAL A 129 -6.95 -2.98 9.72
N ASN A 130 -7.48 -4.19 9.53
CA ASN A 130 -8.73 -4.38 8.81
C ASN A 130 -9.97 -4.22 9.70
N THR A 131 -9.79 -4.17 11.03
CA THR A 131 -10.89 -3.85 11.95
C THR A 131 -11.28 -2.38 11.77
N THR A 132 -12.58 -2.13 11.65
CA THR A 132 -13.16 -0.78 11.56
C THR A 132 -12.98 -0.10 12.90
N GLN A 133 -12.25 1.02 12.96
CA GLN A 133 -12.44 1.95 14.06
C GLN A 133 -13.69 2.76 13.76
N SER A 134 -14.72 2.61 14.60
CA SER A 134 -15.86 3.52 14.61
C SER A 134 -15.34 4.93 14.86
N SER A 135 -15.89 5.90 14.13
CA SER A 135 -15.48 7.32 14.10
C SER A 135 -15.54 8.08 15.44
N GLU A 136 -15.83 7.40 16.55
CA GLU A 136 -15.98 7.97 17.90
C GLU A 136 -14.65 8.32 18.58
N MET A 137 -13.51 7.78 18.12
CA MET A 137 -12.20 8.10 18.70
C MET A 137 -11.56 9.37 18.13
N LEU A 138 -12.10 9.96 17.05
CA LEU A 138 -11.55 11.18 16.44
C LEU A 138 -12.10 12.48 17.06
N ASN A 139 -13.08 12.37 17.98
CA ASN A 139 -13.72 13.49 18.67
C ASN A 139 -13.43 13.50 20.20
N ARG A 140 -12.35 12.87 20.64
CA ARG A 140 -11.84 12.95 22.02
C ARG A 140 -10.39 13.35 22.00
#